data_AF-A0A3B8KSY1-F1
#
_entry.id   AF-A0A3B8KSY1-F1
#
_cell.length_a   1.000
_cell.length_b   1.000
_cell.length_c   1.000
_cell.angle_alpha   90.00
_cell.angle_beta   90.00
_cell.angle_gamma   90.00
#
_symmetry.space_group_name_H-M   'P 1'
#
loop_
_entity.id
_entity.type
_entity.pdbx_description
1 polymer ?
#
loop_
_entity_poly.entity_id
_entity_poly.type
_entity_poly.pdbx_seq_one_letter_code
_entity_poly.pdbx_strand_id
1 'polypeptide(L)'
;MKAVPSCTYRLQLNPDFTFYDAAQTAGYLAELGISHVYLSPVLQAALGSTHGYDVVDPGKVNDELGGKQGFDLLTETLKNKGLGVVLDIVPNHMAISGPQNRWWQDVLENGPSSAFAAFFDVEWESPEAYLKNRILLPVLEDQYGRVLGAGLISVVRKESRFFVSYREHLFPVAPRSMMNVLQKAGWRCSSERLQFFGESLGNLPLPTATDLENTRIRHRNKEVIFALIDRHFRENPEEASVVDECLEELNADTEGLDDFLERQNYRLAWWRKNREDLGYRRFFDIDNLVALRVEDDAVFAETHRLLLKWVASGVVEGLRVDHIDGLKDPAAYLKRLRSAAPEAWILVEKILSPGERLREAWPVEGTTGYDFLNLVNGLFIDPAGEEAMTRFYAEFTGEVKHCEELKFEKKMKVAEDLFGSDFNRLTHLAMEICENHPEFRDSARSDVMKVMKTLAASFDVYRTYFTPWRDEQRGTEDEKIMEEALYKTHERLPEVDPLLIDLFGGFFTKKPPSAEEAEFVARFQQLTGPLAAKGIEDTLLYCYNRFIALNEVGGEPCDFSVTPERAHSYFREKAEKFPLTMNTLSTHDTKRSGDVRARLAILSE
;
A
#
# COMPACT_ATOMS: atom_id res chain seq x y z
N MET A 1 -5.18 -32.14 9.34
CA MET A 1 -4.30 -31.83 10.47
C MET A 1 -3.35 -30.79 9.95
N LYS A 2 -3.48 -29.57 10.48
CA LYS A 2 -2.64 -28.42 10.18
C LYS A 2 -1.16 -28.74 10.31
N ALA A 3 -0.40 -28.51 9.25
CA ALA A 3 1.06 -28.56 9.30
C ALA A 3 1.55 -27.29 10.03
N VAL A 4 2.07 -27.47 11.24
CA VAL A 4 2.53 -26.37 12.09
C VAL A 4 4.06 -26.34 12.05
N PRO A 5 4.68 -25.20 11.70
CA PRO A 5 6.12 -25.06 11.76
C PRO A 5 6.65 -25.18 13.19
N SER A 6 7.73 -25.94 13.39
CA SER A 6 8.53 -25.88 14.63
C SER A 6 9.61 -24.80 14.56
N CYS A 7 10.08 -24.50 13.35
CA CYS A 7 11.05 -23.45 13.05
C CYS A 7 10.92 -23.03 11.57
N THR A 8 10.97 -21.72 11.33
CA THR A 8 10.91 -21.12 9.98
C THR A 8 12.23 -20.45 9.63
N TYR A 9 12.69 -20.59 8.39
CA TYR A 9 13.88 -19.90 7.87
C TYR A 9 13.52 -18.95 6.72
N ARG A 10 13.74 -17.64 6.89
CA ARG A 10 13.42 -16.64 5.87
C ARG A 10 14.44 -16.65 4.74
N LEU A 11 13.99 -16.80 3.50
CA LEU A 11 14.78 -16.61 2.29
C LEU A 11 14.30 -15.36 1.53
N GLN A 12 15.23 -14.46 1.24
CA GLN A 12 15.01 -13.29 0.39
C GLN A 12 15.31 -13.67 -1.07
N LEU A 13 14.26 -13.96 -1.84
CA LEU A 13 14.38 -14.29 -3.26
C LEU A 13 14.50 -13.03 -4.10
N ASN A 14 15.41 -13.03 -5.06
CA ASN A 14 15.66 -11.95 -6.02
C ASN A 14 16.41 -12.52 -7.25
N PRO A 15 16.70 -11.72 -8.30
CA PRO A 15 17.41 -12.21 -9.48
C PRO A 15 18.80 -12.82 -9.20
N ASP A 16 19.46 -12.44 -8.08
CA ASP A 16 20.76 -12.99 -7.66
C ASP A 16 20.63 -14.20 -6.72
N PHE A 17 19.41 -14.51 -6.24
CA PHE A 17 19.09 -15.68 -5.42
C PHE A 17 17.70 -16.21 -5.77
N THR A 18 17.65 -17.02 -6.82
CA THR A 18 16.42 -17.48 -7.50
C THR A 18 15.81 -18.71 -6.83
N PHE A 19 14.70 -19.23 -7.38
CA PHE A 19 14.16 -20.52 -6.92
C PHE A 19 15.16 -21.68 -7.07
N TYR A 20 16.00 -21.65 -8.11
CA TYR A 20 17.02 -22.68 -8.34
C TYR A 20 18.11 -22.65 -7.28
N ASP A 21 18.52 -21.45 -6.86
CA ASP A 21 19.53 -21.27 -5.80
C ASP A 21 18.96 -21.67 -4.44
N ALA A 22 17.73 -21.24 -4.14
CA ALA A 22 17.01 -21.64 -2.94
C ALA A 22 16.87 -23.17 -2.84
N ALA A 23 16.60 -23.86 -3.95
CA ALA A 23 16.47 -25.32 -3.98
C ALA A 23 17.78 -26.02 -3.58
N GLN A 24 18.93 -25.46 -3.94
CA GLN A 24 20.25 -26.01 -3.56
C GLN A 24 20.50 -25.93 -2.04
N THR A 25 19.88 -24.98 -1.35
CA THR A 25 20.00 -24.84 0.11
C THR A 25 19.16 -25.86 0.90
N ALA A 26 18.21 -26.55 0.26
CA ALA A 26 17.25 -27.42 0.94
C ALA A 26 17.92 -28.51 1.80
N GLY A 27 19.02 -29.10 1.31
CA GLY A 27 19.78 -30.10 2.07
C GLY A 27 20.38 -29.53 3.35
N TYR A 28 20.98 -28.34 3.25
CA TYR A 28 21.57 -27.62 4.38
C TYR A 28 20.50 -27.22 5.41
N LEU A 29 19.37 -26.67 4.96
CA LEU A 29 18.28 -26.24 5.85
C LEU A 29 17.67 -27.42 6.60
N ALA A 30 17.52 -28.57 5.96
CA ALA A 30 17.06 -29.79 6.61
C ALA A 30 18.06 -30.29 7.67
N GLU A 31 19.37 -30.27 7.38
CA GLU A 31 20.41 -30.62 8.35
C GLU A 31 20.47 -29.66 9.55
N LEU A 32 20.23 -28.37 9.31
CA LEU A 32 20.12 -27.34 10.35
C LEU A 32 18.91 -27.55 11.28
N GLY A 33 17.94 -28.38 10.88
CA GLY A 33 16.72 -28.65 11.65
C GLY A 33 15.57 -27.69 11.38
N ILE A 34 15.63 -26.94 10.28
CA ILE A 34 14.51 -26.10 9.83
C ILE A 34 13.33 -27.00 9.44
N SER A 35 12.12 -26.61 9.81
CA SER A 35 10.91 -27.34 9.42
C SER A 35 10.24 -26.75 8.20
N HIS A 36 10.28 -25.43 8.06
CA HIS A 36 9.62 -24.70 6.98
C HIS A 36 10.52 -23.61 6.44
N VAL A 37 10.56 -23.48 5.12
CA VAL A 37 11.17 -22.34 4.46
C VAL A 37 10.13 -21.24 4.33
N TYR A 38 10.45 -20.05 4.86
CA TYR A 38 9.65 -18.85 4.75
C TYR A 38 10.15 -18.05 3.55
N LEU A 39 9.41 -18.08 2.44
CA LEU A 39 9.78 -17.39 1.20
C LEU A 39 9.27 -15.95 1.22
N SER A 40 10.07 -15.01 0.69
CA SER A 40 9.60 -13.70 0.25
C SER A 40 8.53 -13.81 -0.85
N PRO A 41 7.80 -12.72 -1.20
CA PRO A 41 6.77 -12.77 -2.22
C PRO A 41 7.28 -13.35 -3.55
N VAL A 42 6.49 -14.27 -4.13
CA VAL A 42 6.88 -15.05 -5.34
C VAL A 42 6.05 -14.72 -6.58
N LEU A 43 5.02 -13.88 -6.43
CA LEU A 43 4.20 -13.41 -7.54
C LEU A 43 5.00 -12.43 -8.39
N GLN A 44 4.60 -12.25 -9.65
CA GLN A 44 5.32 -11.37 -10.56
C GLN A 44 5.35 -9.94 -10.01
N ALA A 45 6.56 -9.47 -9.73
CA ALA A 45 6.87 -8.13 -9.28
C ALA A 45 7.39 -7.26 -10.44
N ALA A 46 7.59 -5.98 -10.17
CA ALA A 46 8.20 -5.07 -11.13
C ALA A 46 9.59 -5.54 -11.56
N LEU A 47 9.99 -5.20 -12.78
CA LEU A 47 11.27 -5.59 -13.36
C LEU A 47 12.45 -5.19 -12.47
N GLY A 48 13.34 -6.14 -12.16
CA GLY A 48 14.52 -5.90 -11.33
C GLY A 48 14.21 -5.73 -9.85
N SER A 49 12.99 -6.05 -9.40
CA SER A 49 12.65 -6.04 -7.98
C SER A 49 13.56 -6.97 -7.18
N THR A 50 14.08 -6.46 -6.07
CA THR A 50 14.97 -7.21 -5.16
C THR A 50 14.23 -7.81 -3.97
N HIS A 51 12.92 -7.57 -3.86
CA HIS A 51 12.13 -7.92 -2.67
C HIS A 51 10.75 -8.53 -2.97
N GLY A 52 10.14 -8.23 -4.12
CA GLY A 52 8.86 -8.84 -4.55
C GLY A 52 7.58 -8.18 -4.04
N TYR A 53 7.63 -7.25 -3.07
CA TYR A 53 6.45 -6.50 -2.57
C TYR A 53 5.74 -5.61 -3.60
N ASP A 54 6.42 -5.22 -4.66
CA ASP A 54 5.96 -4.41 -5.77
C ASP A 54 5.28 -5.26 -6.87
N VAL A 55 4.23 -6.00 -6.47
CA VAL A 55 3.50 -6.94 -7.34
C VAL A 55 2.84 -6.22 -8.54
N VAL A 56 3.04 -6.75 -9.75
CA VAL A 56 2.42 -6.25 -11.00
C VAL A 56 1.42 -7.24 -11.63
N ASP A 57 1.53 -8.54 -11.32
CA ASP A 57 0.57 -9.55 -11.77
C ASP A 57 0.40 -10.66 -10.70
N PRO A 58 -0.71 -10.67 -9.94
CA PRO A 58 -0.94 -11.67 -8.90
C PRO A 58 -1.32 -13.05 -9.46
N GLY A 59 -1.59 -13.15 -10.77
CA GLY A 59 -1.95 -14.39 -11.45
C GLY A 59 -0.75 -15.20 -11.95
N LYS A 60 0.48 -14.70 -11.75
CA LYS A 60 1.70 -15.23 -12.36
C LYS A 60 2.85 -15.36 -11.35
N VAL A 61 3.62 -16.45 -11.46
CA VAL A 61 4.89 -16.63 -10.75
C VAL A 61 5.95 -15.72 -11.36
N ASN A 62 6.79 -15.09 -10.55
CA ASN A 62 7.83 -14.20 -11.03
C ASN A 62 8.82 -14.90 -11.98
N ASP A 63 8.90 -14.43 -13.23
CA ASP A 63 9.80 -14.98 -14.24
C ASP A 63 11.28 -14.77 -13.89
N GLU A 64 11.64 -13.65 -13.24
CA GLU A 64 13.04 -13.33 -12.88
C GLU A 64 13.57 -14.25 -11.76
N LEU A 65 12.68 -14.87 -10.98
CA LEU A 65 13.04 -15.88 -9.99
C LEU A 65 13.18 -17.29 -10.58
N GLY A 66 12.96 -17.45 -11.90
CA GLY A 66 12.95 -18.75 -12.59
C GLY A 66 11.56 -19.23 -13.01
N GLY A 67 10.53 -18.41 -12.81
CA GLY A 67 9.15 -18.67 -13.25
C GLY A 67 8.54 -19.92 -12.61
N LYS A 68 7.44 -20.39 -13.21
CA LYS A 68 6.72 -21.56 -12.71
C LYS A 68 7.60 -22.81 -12.58
N GLN A 69 8.50 -23.03 -13.54
CA GLN A 69 9.37 -24.22 -13.54
C GLN A 69 10.34 -24.21 -12.35
N GLY A 70 10.95 -23.05 -12.06
CA GLY A 70 11.82 -22.89 -10.88
C GLY A 70 11.05 -23.08 -9.58
N PHE A 71 9.84 -22.52 -9.48
CA PHE A 71 9.01 -22.66 -8.28
C PHE A 71 8.57 -24.11 -8.04
N ASP A 72 8.16 -24.82 -9.09
CA ASP A 72 7.82 -26.25 -9.02
C ASP A 72 9.04 -27.07 -8.54
N LEU A 73 10.24 -26.82 -9.10
CA LEU A 73 11.47 -27.50 -8.70
C LEU A 73 11.83 -27.24 -7.23
N LEU A 74 11.76 -25.97 -6.78
CA LEU A 74 12.04 -25.59 -5.41
C LEU A 74 11.11 -26.33 -4.45
N THR A 75 9.80 -26.24 -4.68
CA THR A 75 8.79 -26.82 -3.79
C THR A 75 8.85 -28.34 -3.76
N GLU A 76 9.12 -29.00 -4.90
CA GLU A 76 9.37 -30.45 -4.94
C GLU A 76 10.65 -30.83 -4.17
N THR A 77 11.72 -30.05 -4.33
CA THR A 77 13.00 -30.30 -3.64
C THR A 77 12.85 -30.16 -2.13
N LEU A 78 12.17 -29.10 -1.66
CA LEU A 78 11.86 -28.88 -0.25
C LEU A 78 11.03 -30.03 0.31
N LYS A 79 9.97 -30.43 -0.40
CA LYS A 79 9.12 -31.56 -0.01
C LYS A 79 9.90 -32.87 0.09
N ASN A 80 10.79 -33.15 -0.86
CA ASN A 80 11.66 -34.35 -0.84
C ASN A 80 12.66 -34.35 0.32
N LYS A 81 12.96 -33.17 0.90
CA LYS A 81 13.76 -33.01 2.12
C LYS A 81 12.92 -32.93 3.39
N GLY A 82 11.59 -33.05 3.31
CA GLY A 82 10.68 -32.94 4.46
C GLY A 82 10.51 -31.51 4.98
N LEU A 83 10.78 -30.50 4.14
CA LEU A 83 10.62 -29.08 4.46
C LEU A 83 9.28 -28.56 3.92
N GLY A 84 8.50 -27.92 4.79
CA GLY A 84 7.28 -27.19 4.41
C GLY A 84 7.57 -25.80 3.86
N VAL A 85 6.55 -25.12 3.34
CA VAL A 85 6.66 -23.77 2.78
C VAL A 85 5.69 -22.82 3.46
N VAL A 86 6.21 -21.70 3.96
CA VAL A 86 5.44 -20.52 4.38
C VAL A 86 5.67 -19.44 3.34
N LEU A 87 4.60 -18.87 2.79
CA LEU A 87 4.68 -17.86 1.73
C LEU A 87 4.26 -16.49 2.24
N ASP A 88 5.07 -15.48 1.97
CA ASP A 88 4.72 -14.07 2.14
C ASP A 88 3.73 -13.59 1.06
N ILE A 89 2.65 -12.94 1.46
CA ILE A 89 1.60 -12.45 0.56
C ILE A 89 1.31 -10.97 0.79
N VAL A 90 1.03 -10.25 -0.30
CA VAL A 90 0.91 -8.78 -0.32
C VAL A 90 -0.49 -8.35 -0.76
N PRO A 91 -1.48 -8.30 0.17
CA PRO A 91 -2.87 -8.04 -0.21
C PRO A 91 -3.22 -6.55 -0.31
N ASN A 92 -2.39 -5.65 0.26
CA ASN A 92 -2.76 -4.24 0.40
C ASN A 92 -2.55 -3.43 -0.88
N HIS A 93 -1.58 -3.78 -1.72
CA HIS A 93 -1.11 -2.89 -2.78
C HIS A 93 -0.49 -3.62 -3.98
N MET A 94 -0.32 -2.90 -5.08
CA MET A 94 0.38 -3.32 -6.28
C MET A 94 1.25 -2.18 -6.83
N ALA A 95 2.28 -2.54 -7.59
CA ALA A 95 3.14 -1.57 -8.24
C ALA A 95 2.50 -0.97 -9.50
N ILE A 96 2.69 0.32 -9.70
CA ILE A 96 2.21 1.07 -10.88
C ILE A 96 3.35 1.62 -11.73
N SER A 97 4.60 1.32 -11.36
CA SER A 97 5.76 1.66 -12.17
C SER A 97 5.76 0.86 -13.47
N GLY A 98 5.63 1.58 -14.58
CA GLY A 98 5.77 1.03 -15.91
C GLY A 98 4.56 0.20 -16.39
N PRO A 99 4.70 -0.45 -17.57
CA PRO A 99 3.56 -1.05 -18.28
C PRO A 99 3.20 -2.47 -17.81
N GLN A 100 3.91 -3.03 -16.83
CA GLN A 100 3.74 -4.44 -16.44
C GLN A 100 2.42 -4.70 -15.68
N ASN A 101 1.94 -3.72 -14.91
CA ASN A 101 0.65 -3.82 -14.22
C ASN A 101 -0.49 -3.55 -15.19
N ARG A 102 -0.98 -4.61 -15.83
CA ARG A 102 -2.06 -4.54 -16.84
C ARG A 102 -3.36 -3.96 -16.29
N TRP A 103 -3.65 -4.17 -15.01
CA TRP A 103 -4.85 -3.64 -14.38
C TRP A 103 -4.77 -2.12 -14.29
N TRP A 104 -3.63 -1.59 -13.82
CA TRP A 104 -3.42 -0.15 -13.76
C TRP A 104 -3.39 0.50 -15.15
N GLN A 105 -2.74 -0.14 -16.12
CA GLN A 105 -2.73 0.34 -17.50
C GLN A 105 -4.14 0.43 -18.09
N ASP A 106 -5.01 -0.56 -17.82
CA ASP A 106 -6.40 -0.52 -18.26
C ASP A 106 -7.20 0.62 -17.57
N VAL A 107 -6.91 0.91 -16.30
CA VAL A 107 -7.48 2.05 -15.56
C VAL A 107 -7.05 3.38 -16.17
N LEU A 108 -5.76 3.55 -16.51
CA LEU A 108 -5.28 4.76 -17.18
C LEU A 108 -5.92 4.94 -18.58
N GLU A 109 -6.10 3.85 -19.33
CA GLU A 109 -6.69 3.85 -20.67
C GLU A 109 -8.22 4.09 -20.67
N ASN A 110 -8.93 3.59 -19.64
CA ASN A 110 -10.40 3.55 -19.63
C ASN A 110 -11.08 4.34 -18.52
N GLY A 111 -10.32 4.89 -17.57
CA GLY A 111 -10.83 5.68 -16.46
C GLY A 111 -11.79 4.88 -15.57
N PRO A 112 -12.85 5.53 -15.02
CA PRO A 112 -13.86 4.88 -14.19
C PRO A 112 -14.54 3.65 -14.83
N SER A 113 -14.63 3.59 -16.17
CA SER A 113 -15.18 2.44 -16.91
C SER A 113 -14.17 1.30 -17.12
N SER A 114 -13.00 1.32 -16.49
CA SER A 114 -12.10 0.16 -16.46
C SER A 114 -12.74 -0.99 -15.69
N ALA A 115 -12.52 -2.23 -16.15
CA ALA A 115 -12.93 -3.43 -15.41
C ALA A 115 -12.20 -3.54 -14.05
N PHE A 116 -11.08 -2.84 -13.90
CA PHE A 116 -10.24 -2.82 -12.71
C PHE A 116 -10.35 -1.49 -11.93
N ALA A 117 -11.20 -0.54 -12.33
CA ALA A 117 -11.36 0.74 -11.63
C ALA A 117 -11.73 0.54 -10.15
N ALA A 118 -12.58 -0.44 -9.85
CA ALA A 118 -12.99 -0.79 -8.49
C ALA A 118 -11.95 -1.61 -7.71
N PHE A 119 -10.91 -2.15 -8.38
CA PHE A 119 -9.87 -2.94 -7.73
C PHE A 119 -8.91 -2.04 -6.94
N PHE A 120 -8.69 -0.83 -7.42
CA PHE A 120 -7.80 0.15 -6.82
C PHE A 120 -8.58 1.18 -6.00
N ASP A 121 -7.88 1.75 -5.03
CA ASP A 121 -8.43 2.73 -4.12
C ASP A 121 -8.24 4.16 -4.66
N VAL A 122 -8.94 4.45 -5.76
CA VAL A 122 -8.89 5.73 -6.47
C VAL A 122 -10.07 6.61 -6.08
N GLU A 123 -9.80 7.88 -5.83
CA GLU A 123 -10.78 8.94 -5.62
C GLU A 123 -11.15 9.56 -6.97
N TRP A 124 -12.30 9.15 -7.51
CA TRP A 124 -12.78 9.63 -8.81
C TRP A 124 -13.53 10.96 -8.73
N GLU A 125 -14.08 11.29 -7.55
CA GLU A 125 -14.84 12.51 -7.28
C GLU A 125 -13.97 13.53 -6.51
N SER A 126 -12.91 14.05 -7.16
CA SER A 126 -12.07 15.11 -6.59
C SER A 126 -12.88 16.41 -6.44
N PRO A 127 -12.69 17.19 -5.35
CA PRO A 127 -13.26 18.53 -5.24
C PRO A 127 -12.68 19.50 -6.27
N GLU A 128 -11.46 19.24 -6.75
CA GLU A 128 -10.82 19.95 -7.85
C GLU A 128 -11.44 19.52 -9.19
N ALA A 129 -12.18 20.42 -9.83
CA ALA A 129 -12.86 20.15 -11.10
C ALA A 129 -11.94 19.58 -12.20
N TYR A 130 -10.66 19.95 -12.20
CA TYR A 130 -9.67 19.48 -13.19
C TYR A 130 -9.16 18.05 -12.94
N LEU A 131 -9.42 17.47 -11.76
CA LEU A 131 -9.09 16.07 -11.41
C LEU A 131 -10.31 15.16 -11.37
N LYS A 132 -11.52 15.72 -11.54
CA LYS A 132 -12.74 14.91 -11.58
C LYS A 132 -12.64 13.84 -12.68
N ASN A 133 -12.84 12.58 -12.28
CA ASN A 133 -12.70 11.38 -13.12
C ASN A 133 -11.31 11.18 -13.76
N ARG A 134 -10.25 11.76 -13.16
CA ARG A 134 -8.87 11.61 -13.65
C ARG A 134 -7.92 11.23 -12.54
N ILE A 135 -6.90 10.47 -12.90
CA ILE A 135 -5.81 10.11 -11.99
C ILE A 135 -4.65 11.10 -12.15
N LEU A 136 -4.24 11.74 -11.05
CA LEU A 136 -3.01 12.51 -11.04
C LEU A 136 -1.79 11.58 -11.02
N LEU A 137 -0.88 11.73 -12.00
CA LEU A 137 0.37 10.97 -12.08
C LEU A 137 1.56 11.92 -11.83
N PRO A 138 2.11 11.96 -10.61
CA PRO A 138 3.22 12.86 -10.24
C PRO A 138 4.57 12.33 -10.74
N VAL A 139 4.76 12.27 -12.07
CA VAL A 139 5.93 11.65 -12.71
C VAL A 139 6.88 12.66 -13.38
N LEU A 140 6.46 13.91 -13.55
CA LEU A 140 7.24 14.90 -14.29
C LEU A 140 8.33 15.51 -13.42
N GLU A 141 9.50 15.77 -14.00
CA GLU A 141 10.65 16.41 -13.35
C GLU A 141 10.41 17.89 -13.00
N ASP A 142 9.53 18.56 -13.75
CA ASP A 142 9.18 19.97 -13.61
C ASP A 142 7.66 20.20 -13.85
N GLN A 143 7.20 21.44 -13.75
CA GLN A 143 5.80 21.81 -14.03
C GLN A 143 5.39 21.40 -15.44
N TYR A 144 4.19 20.83 -15.54
CA TYR A 144 3.58 20.32 -16.77
C TYR A 144 3.81 21.21 -18.00
N GLY A 145 3.43 22.50 -17.93
CA GLY A 145 3.57 23.41 -19.08
C GLY A 145 5.02 23.65 -19.52
N ARG A 146 6.00 23.61 -18.59
CA ARG A 146 7.43 23.71 -18.94
C ARG A 146 7.94 22.44 -19.60
N VAL A 147 7.55 21.28 -19.09
CA VAL A 147 7.92 19.99 -19.67
C VAL A 147 7.31 19.82 -21.07
N LEU A 148 6.04 20.21 -21.23
CA LEU A 148 5.35 20.25 -22.51
C LEU A 148 6.04 21.18 -23.51
N GLY A 149 6.31 22.43 -23.11
CA GLY A 149 6.99 23.42 -23.96
C GLY A 149 8.44 23.08 -24.31
N ALA A 150 9.08 22.20 -23.53
CA ALA A 150 10.40 21.65 -23.83
C ALA A 150 10.37 20.47 -24.82
N GLY A 151 9.18 20.03 -25.27
CA GLY A 151 9.02 18.90 -26.20
C GLY A 151 9.39 17.55 -25.58
N LEU A 152 9.32 17.43 -24.25
CA LEU A 152 9.67 16.20 -23.53
C LEU A 152 8.51 15.20 -23.43
N ILE A 153 7.28 15.66 -23.72
CA ILE A 153 6.08 14.82 -23.83
C ILE A 153 5.74 14.68 -25.30
N SER A 154 5.43 13.47 -25.73
CA SER A 154 4.98 13.19 -27.10
C SER A 154 3.97 12.05 -27.13
N VAL A 155 3.17 11.98 -28.18
CA VAL A 155 2.30 10.85 -28.49
C VAL A 155 3.00 10.00 -29.53
N VAL A 156 3.16 8.71 -29.25
CA VAL A 156 3.85 7.75 -30.11
C VAL A 156 2.96 6.55 -30.39
N ARG A 157 3.13 5.97 -31.57
CA ARG A 157 2.51 4.69 -31.91
C ARG A 157 3.50 3.55 -31.68
N LYS A 158 3.03 2.47 -31.05
CA LYS A 158 3.73 1.18 -31.03
C LYS A 158 2.79 0.13 -31.60
N GLU A 159 3.15 -0.38 -32.78
CA GLU A 159 2.30 -1.28 -33.56
C GLU A 159 0.93 -0.64 -33.83
N SER A 160 -0.15 -1.18 -33.27
CA SER A 160 -1.52 -0.68 -33.44
C SER A 160 -2.01 0.18 -32.28
N ARG A 161 -1.18 0.38 -31.25
CA ARG A 161 -1.53 1.09 -30.01
C ARG A 161 -0.80 2.43 -29.92
N PHE A 162 -1.37 3.34 -29.13
CA PHE A 162 -0.90 4.72 -28.98
C PHE A 162 -0.58 5.00 -27.51
N PHE A 163 0.51 5.74 -27.27
CA PHE A 163 1.03 6.01 -25.94
C PHE A 163 1.44 7.48 -25.82
N VAL A 164 1.17 8.08 -24.67
CA VAL A 164 1.86 9.29 -24.24
C VAL A 164 3.22 8.85 -23.69
N SER A 165 4.29 9.36 -24.30
CA SER A 165 5.69 9.12 -23.95
C SER A 165 6.23 10.29 -23.15
N TYR A 166 6.91 9.99 -22.05
CA TYR A 166 7.71 10.96 -21.31
C TYR A 166 8.96 10.24 -20.79
N ARG A 167 10.14 10.66 -21.26
CA ARG A 167 11.41 9.93 -21.03
C ARG A 167 11.26 8.45 -21.43
N GLU A 168 11.58 7.51 -20.55
CA GLU A 168 11.39 6.07 -20.71
C GLU A 168 9.96 5.58 -20.42
N HIS A 169 9.09 6.43 -19.86
CA HIS A 169 7.74 6.05 -19.47
C HIS A 169 6.75 6.13 -20.63
N LEU A 170 5.85 5.15 -20.68
CA LEU A 170 4.76 5.09 -21.64
C LEU A 170 3.45 4.93 -20.89
N PHE A 171 2.52 5.84 -21.16
CA PHE A 171 1.18 5.84 -20.62
C PHE A 171 0.18 5.59 -21.76
N PRO A 172 -0.85 4.76 -21.55
CA PRO A 172 -1.76 4.39 -22.63
C PRO A 172 -2.62 5.60 -23.01
N VAL A 173 -2.91 5.74 -24.30
CA VAL A 173 -3.80 6.80 -24.77
C VAL A 173 -5.27 6.37 -24.60
N ALA A 174 -6.10 7.26 -24.05
CA ALA A 174 -7.55 7.07 -23.99
C ALA A 174 -8.11 6.91 -25.41
N PRO A 175 -8.75 5.79 -25.78
CA PRO A 175 -9.04 5.46 -27.18
C PRO A 175 -9.85 6.55 -27.92
N ARG A 176 -10.79 7.20 -27.24
CA ARG A 176 -11.62 8.28 -27.80
C ARG A 176 -10.79 9.50 -28.25
N SER A 177 -9.65 9.77 -27.62
CA SER A 177 -8.77 10.89 -27.98
C SER A 177 -8.12 10.73 -29.35
N MET A 178 -8.01 9.49 -29.86
CA MET A 178 -7.43 9.20 -31.18
C MET A 178 -8.36 9.53 -32.36
N MET A 179 -9.63 9.86 -32.12
CA MET A 179 -10.61 10.15 -33.17
C MET A 179 -10.09 11.18 -34.17
N ASN A 180 -9.60 12.32 -33.67
CA ASN A 180 -9.18 13.44 -34.52
C ASN A 180 -7.92 13.10 -35.33
N VAL A 181 -6.96 12.39 -34.72
CA VAL A 181 -5.69 12.00 -35.38
C VAL A 181 -5.98 11.02 -36.53
N LEU A 182 -6.77 9.98 -36.28
CA LEU A 182 -7.10 8.97 -37.29
C LEU A 182 -7.96 9.54 -38.41
N GLN A 183 -8.92 10.43 -38.10
CA GLN A 183 -9.69 11.11 -39.13
C GLN A 183 -8.82 12.02 -39.99
N LYS A 184 -7.91 12.81 -39.39
CA LYS A 184 -6.96 13.66 -40.12
C LYS A 184 -6.09 12.83 -41.07
N ALA A 185 -5.55 11.71 -40.61
CA ALA A 185 -4.77 10.79 -41.44
C ALA A 185 -5.62 10.22 -42.58
N GLY A 186 -6.85 9.80 -42.28
CA GLY A 186 -7.80 9.29 -43.27
C GLY A 186 -8.18 10.31 -44.36
N TRP A 187 -8.29 11.60 -44.01
CA TRP A 187 -8.49 12.66 -45.02
C TRP A 187 -7.27 12.85 -45.91
N ARG A 188 -6.05 12.77 -45.37
CA ARG A 188 -4.80 12.98 -46.12
C ARG A 188 -4.53 11.90 -47.15
N CYS A 189 -4.73 10.64 -46.79
CA CYS A 189 -4.52 9.51 -47.69
C CYS A 189 -5.80 9.03 -48.39
N SER A 190 -6.93 9.73 -48.21
CA SER A 190 -8.25 9.33 -48.74
C SER A 190 -8.68 7.92 -48.30
N SER A 191 -8.31 7.51 -47.08
CA SER A 191 -8.68 6.22 -46.50
C SER A 191 -9.98 6.30 -45.71
N GLU A 192 -11.06 5.71 -46.26
CA GLU A 192 -12.34 5.56 -45.57
C GLU A 192 -12.20 4.69 -44.31
N ARG A 193 -11.27 3.71 -44.32
CA ARG A 193 -11.00 2.83 -43.18
C ARG A 193 -10.46 3.60 -41.98
N LEU A 194 -9.49 4.49 -42.17
CA LEU A 194 -8.95 5.32 -41.08
C LEU A 194 -10.01 6.27 -40.50
N GLN A 195 -10.84 6.86 -41.37
CA GLN A 195 -11.96 7.71 -40.92
C GLN A 195 -12.96 6.90 -40.08
N PHE A 196 -13.31 5.69 -40.54
CA PHE A 196 -14.17 4.77 -39.79
C PHE A 196 -13.57 4.36 -38.44
N PHE A 197 -12.26 4.07 -38.37
CA PHE A 197 -11.61 3.74 -37.11
C PHE A 197 -11.64 4.92 -36.13
N GLY A 198 -11.34 6.14 -36.61
CA GLY A 198 -11.43 7.35 -35.80
C GLY A 198 -12.82 7.59 -35.23
N GLU A 199 -13.86 7.49 -36.07
CA GLU A 199 -15.25 7.60 -35.64
C GLU A 199 -15.65 6.49 -34.65
N SER A 200 -15.26 5.24 -34.94
CA SER A 200 -15.56 4.09 -34.08
C SER A 200 -14.94 4.22 -32.69
N LEU A 201 -13.69 4.70 -32.61
CA LEU A 201 -13.06 4.99 -31.32
C LEU A 201 -13.73 6.16 -30.60
N GLY A 202 -14.09 7.23 -31.33
CA GLY A 202 -14.81 8.38 -30.79
C GLY A 202 -16.19 8.05 -30.22
N ASN A 203 -16.86 7.04 -30.79
CA ASN A 203 -18.19 6.57 -30.42
C ASN A 203 -18.21 5.50 -29.31
N LEU A 204 -17.06 5.08 -28.79
CA LEU A 204 -17.02 4.21 -27.61
C LEU A 204 -17.77 4.86 -26.43
N PRO A 205 -18.49 4.10 -25.58
CA PRO A 205 -19.10 4.66 -24.36
C PRO A 205 -18.12 5.53 -23.57
N LEU A 206 -18.61 6.61 -22.94
CA LEU A 206 -17.77 7.53 -22.18
C LEU A 206 -16.99 6.77 -21.08
N PRO A 207 -15.76 7.19 -20.73
CA PRO A 207 -15.00 6.58 -19.65
C PRO A 207 -15.65 6.76 -18.26
N THR A 208 -16.68 7.60 -18.16
CA THR A 208 -17.48 7.81 -16.95
C THR A 208 -18.77 6.98 -16.91
N ALA A 209 -19.07 6.21 -17.97
CA ALA A 209 -20.23 5.31 -17.99
C ALA A 209 -19.87 3.99 -17.29
N THR A 210 -20.12 3.92 -15.99
CA THR A 210 -19.64 2.84 -15.10
C THR A 210 -20.60 1.67 -14.95
N ASP A 211 -21.79 1.71 -15.58
CA ASP A 211 -22.69 0.55 -15.57
C ASP A 211 -22.08 -0.65 -16.33
N LEU A 212 -22.49 -1.85 -15.94
CA LEU A 212 -21.92 -3.10 -16.44
C LEU A 212 -22.08 -3.26 -17.95
N GLU A 213 -23.17 -2.75 -18.54
CA GLU A 213 -23.44 -2.87 -19.97
C GLU A 213 -22.49 -1.99 -20.77
N ASN A 214 -22.42 -0.69 -20.45
CA ASN A 214 -21.52 0.24 -21.13
C ASN A 214 -20.05 -0.14 -20.95
N THR A 215 -19.66 -0.58 -19.74
CA THR A 215 -18.32 -1.10 -19.48
C THR A 215 -17.97 -2.26 -20.40
N ARG A 216 -18.83 -3.28 -20.50
CA ARG A 216 -18.62 -4.43 -21.40
C ARG A 216 -18.57 -4.04 -22.86
N ILE A 217 -19.48 -3.16 -23.31
CA ILE A 217 -19.51 -2.67 -24.69
C ILE A 217 -18.21 -1.93 -25.02
N ARG A 218 -17.77 -1.03 -24.14
CA ARG A 218 -16.53 -0.27 -24.31
C ARG A 218 -15.34 -1.19 -24.47
N HIS A 219 -15.13 -2.13 -23.56
CA HIS A 219 -13.98 -3.06 -23.61
C HIS A 219 -14.02 -3.97 -24.83
N ARG A 220 -15.17 -4.60 -25.12
CA ARG A 220 -15.32 -5.47 -26.29
C ARG A 220 -15.06 -4.71 -27.59
N ASN A 221 -15.71 -3.56 -27.78
CA ASN A 221 -15.61 -2.81 -29.02
C ASN A 221 -14.21 -2.21 -29.18
N LYS A 222 -13.59 -1.71 -28.11
CA LYS A 222 -12.19 -1.25 -28.09
C LYS A 222 -11.24 -2.31 -28.67
N GLU A 223 -11.29 -3.53 -28.15
CA GLU A 223 -10.41 -4.62 -28.59
C GLU A 223 -10.68 -5.03 -30.05
N VAL A 224 -11.95 -5.07 -30.47
CA VAL A 224 -12.32 -5.34 -31.87
C VAL A 224 -11.75 -4.26 -32.80
N ILE A 225 -11.91 -2.98 -32.44
CA ILE A 225 -11.43 -1.86 -33.27
C ILE A 225 -9.90 -1.90 -33.38
N PHE A 226 -9.18 -2.09 -32.28
CA PHE A 226 -7.72 -2.17 -32.33
C PHE A 226 -7.21 -3.39 -33.09
N ALA A 227 -7.91 -4.54 -33.05
CA ALA A 227 -7.57 -5.68 -33.90
C ALA A 227 -7.77 -5.39 -35.39
N LEU A 228 -8.80 -4.60 -35.75
CA LEU A 228 -9.01 -4.14 -37.13
C LEU A 228 -7.93 -3.14 -37.56
N ILE A 229 -7.56 -2.20 -36.69
CA ILE A 229 -6.46 -1.25 -36.92
C ILE A 229 -5.15 -2.00 -37.13
N ASP A 230 -4.84 -2.97 -36.28
CA ASP A 230 -3.62 -3.78 -36.37
C ASP A 230 -3.51 -4.50 -37.72
N ARG A 231 -4.57 -5.19 -38.10
CA ARG A 231 -4.63 -5.87 -39.39
C ARG A 231 -4.47 -4.88 -40.54
N HIS A 232 -5.17 -3.73 -40.46
CA HIS A 232 -5.13 -2.70 -41.49
C HIS A 232 -3.73 -2.09 -41.67
N PHE A 233 -3.04 -1.77 -40.57
CA PHE A 233 -1.67 -1.25 -40.62
C PHE A 233 -0.66 -2.27 -41.13
N ARG A 234 -0.86 -3.58 -40.86
CA ARG A 234 -0.03 -4.63 -41.46
C ARG A 234 -0.26 -4.80 -42.96
N GLU A 235 -1.50 -4.63 -43.41
CA GLU A 235 -1.87 -4.73 -44.83
C GLU A 235 -1.50 -3.45 -45.62
N ASN A 236 -1.50 -2.28 -44.99
CA ASN A 236 -1.31 -0.96 -45.61
C ASN A 236 -0.31 -0.11 -44.78
N PRO A 237 0.99 -0.45 -44.80
CA PRO A 237 2.01 0.22 -44.00
C PRO A 237 2.17 1.72 -44.35
N GLU A 238 1.88 2.11 -45.59
CA GLU A 238 1.88 3.50 -46.04
C GLU A 238 0.83 4.34 -45.30
N GLU A 239 -0.36 3.80 -45.04
CA GLU A 239 -1.40 4.48 -44.26
C GLU A 239 -1.00 4.61 -42.79
N ALA A 240 -0.31 3.61 -42.24
CA ALA A 240 0.25 3.68 -40.89
C ALA A 240 1.31 4.79 -40.76
N SER A 241 2.12 4.99 -41.80
CA SER A 241 3.09 6.10 -41.88
C SER A 241 2.40 7.46 -41.87
N VAL A 242 1.27 7.62 -42.56
CA VAL A 242 0.50 8.88 -42.55
C VAL A 242 -0.08 9.17 -41.16
N VAL A 243 -0.43 8.13 -40.39
CA VAL A 243 -0.82 8.29 -38.97
C VAL A 243 0.35 8.78 -38.13
N ASP A 244 1.56 8.24 -38.35
CA ASP A 244 2.76 8.71 -37.64
C ASP A 244 3.09 10.17 -37.97
N GLU A 245 3.00 10.58 -39.23
CA GLU A 245 3.16 11.99 -39.64
C GLU A 245 2.14 12.90 -38.93
N CYS A 246 0.89 12.44 -38.78
CA CYS A 246 -0.13 13.20 -38.05
C CYS A 246 0.19 13.31 -36.54
N LEU A 247 0.83 12.29 -35.95
CA LEU A 247 1.32 12.32 -34.57
C LEU A 247 2.53 13.25 -34.43
N GLU A 248 3.47 13.25 -35.38
CA GLU A 248 4.61 14.17 -35.39
C GLU A 248 4.15 15.63 -35.43
N GLU A 249 3.13 15.94 -36.23
CA GLU A 249 2.53 17.27 -36.25
C GLU A 249 1.82 17.62 -34.94
N LEU A 250 1.09 16.69 -34.34
CA LEU A 250 0.49 16.89 -33.02
C LEU A 250 1.59 17.19 -31.98
N ASN A 251 2.69 16.45 -32.02
CA ASN A 251 3.83 16.64 -31.11
C ASN A 251 4.56 17.96 -31.32
N ALA A 252 4.49 18.54 -32.52
CA ALA A 252 5.06 19.85 -32.84
C ALA A 252 4.13 21.02 -32.47
N ASP A 253 2.84 20.76 -32.27
CA ASP A 253 1.81 21.74 -31.89
C ASP A 253 1.54 21.67 -30.38
N THR A 254 2.23 22.52 -29.61
CA THR A 254 2.11 22.55 -28.15
C THR A 254 0.68 22.73 -27.64
N GLU A 255 -0.13 23.57 -28.30
CA GLU A 255 -1.52 23.82 -27.90
C GLU A 255 -2.41 22.62 -28.26
N GLY A 256 -2.25 22.08 -29.47
CA GLY A 256 -2.95 20.86 -29.89
C GLY A 256 -2.59 19.63 -29.03
N LEU A 257 -1.33 19.50 -28.62
CA LEU A 257 -0.87 18.45 -27.71
C LEU A 257 -1.45 18.62 -26.31
N ASP A 258 -1.53 19.85 -25.78
CA ASP A 258 -2.19 20.13 -24.50
C ASP A 258 -3.65 19.69 -24.53
N ASP A 259 -4.40 20.12 -25.56
CA ASP A 259 -5.79 19.73 -25.80
C ASP A 259 -5.98 18.20 -25.91
N PHE A 260 -4.99 17.51 -26.48
CA PHE A 260 -4.99 16.05 -26.57
C PHE A 260 -4.75 15.39 -25.20
N LEU A 261 -3.79 15.91 -24.43
CA LEU A 261 -3.45 15.41 -23.10
C LEU A 261 -4.58 15.66 -22.09
N GLU A 262 -5.34 16.75 -22.23
CA GLU A 262 -6.54 17.03 -21.45
C GLU A 262 -7.70 16.04 -21.70
N ARG A 263 -7.60 15.17 -22.72
CA ARG A 263 -8.60 14.12 -23.01
C ARG A 263 -8.24 12.76 -22.43
N GLN A 264 -7.10 12.64 -21.75
CA GLN A 264 -6.70 11.39 -21.09
C GLN A 264 -7.45 11.20 -19.77
N ASN A 265 -7.58 9.95 -19.29
CA ASN A 265 -8.17 9.67 -17.97
C ASN A 265 -7.16 9.86 -16.83
N TYR A 266 -6.01 10.45 -17.12
CA TYR A 266 -4.98 10.80 -16.18
C TYR A 266 -4.39 12.16 -16.54
N ARG A 267 -3.72 12.77 -15.57
CA ARG A 267 -3.01 14.03 -15.72
C ARG A 267 -1.56 13.84 -15.27
N LEU A 268 -0.61 14.04 -16.18
CA LEU A 268 0.80 14.07 -15.82
C LEU A 268 1.09 15.36 -15.04
N ALA A 269 1.77 15.23 -13.91
CA ALA A 269 2.05 16.34 -13.02
C ALA A 269 3.48 16.29 -12.48
N TRP A 270 3.94 17.44 -12.00
CA TRP A 270 5.22 17.56 -11.32
C TRP A 270 5.27 16.66 -10.10
N TRP A 271 6.35 15.90 -9.91
CA TRP A 271 6.44 14.91 -8.84
C TRP A 271 6.14 15.47 -7.43
N ARG A 272 6.44 16.75 -7.17
CA ARG A 272 6.14 17.39 -5.88
C ARG A 272 4.65 17.59 -5.58
N LYS A 273 3.77 17.41 -6.58
CA LYS A 273 2.32 17.48 -6.39
C LYS A 273 1.72 16.27 -5.68
N ASN A 274 2.49 15.18 -5.53
CA ASN A 274 2.08 13.99 -4.77
C ASN A 274 1.65 14.30 -3.32
N ARG A 275 2.18 15.36 -2.72
CA ARG A 275 1.90 15.76 -1.33
C ARG A 275 0.54 16.39 -1.12
N GLU A 276 -0.09 16.92 -2.16
CA GLU A 276 -1.29 17.76 -2.03
C GLU A 276 -2.50 17.13 -2.70
N ASP A 277 -2.32 16.61 -3.93
CA ASP A 277 -3.41 16.40 -4.89
C ASP A 277 -3.50 14.93 -5.37
N LEU A 278 -2.95 13.98 -4.62
CA LEU A 278 -2.94 12.57 -5.04
C LEU A 278 -4.31 11.90 -4.86
N GLY A 279 -4.97 11.58 -5.97
CA GLY A 279 -6.30 10.96 -5.99
C GLY A 279 -6.34 9.44 -5.82
N TYR A 280 -5.37 8.82 -5.14
CA TYR A 280 -5.42 7.39 -4.81
C TYR A 280 -4.64 7.07 -3.53
N ARG A 281 -5.07 6.05 -2.79
CA ARG A 281 -4.36 5.60 -1.59
C ARG A 281 -3.09 4.84 -1.97
N ARG A 282 -1.97 5.17 -1.31
CA ARG A 282 -0.67 4.52 -1.48
C ARG A 282 -0.37 3.53 -0.37
N PHE A 283 0.69 2.73 -0.53
CA PHE A 283 1.40 2.13 0.59
C PHE A 283 2.40 3.15 1.17
N PHE A 284 2.14 3.61 2.40
CA PHE A 284 2.86 4.73 3.01
C PHE A 284 2.92 5.96 2.08
N ASP A 285 4.11 6.53 1.88
CA ASP A 285 4.39 7.66 0.99
C ASP A 285 5.02 7.22 -0.36
N ILE A 286 4.93 5.93 -0.71
CA ILE A 286 5.53 5.38 -1.92
C ILE A 286 4.58 5.54 -3.10
N ASP A 287 4.84 6.53 -3.96
CA ASP A 287 3.99 6.90 -5.10
C ASP A 287 3.75 5.75 -6.09
N ASN A 288 4.71 4.84 -6.19
CA ASN A 288 4.66 3.75 -7.14
C ASN A 288 3.89 2.52 -6.65
N LEU A 289 3.29 2.55 -5.46
CA LEU A 289 2.51 1.45 -4.90
C LEU A 289 1.07 1.91 -4.63
N VAL A 290 0.15 1.54 -5.52
CA VAL A 290 -1.28 1.85 -5.39
C VAL A 290 -1.97 0.79 -4.53
N ALA A 291 -2.86 1.24 -3.65
CA ALA A 291 -3.57 0.32 -2.78
C ALA A 291 -4.75 -0.38 -3.47
N LEU A 292 -4.95 -1.63 -3.10
CA LEU A 292 -6.06 -2.48 -3.51
C LEU A 292 -7.23 -2.37 -2.54
N ARG A 293 -8.44 -2.59 -3.06
CA ARG A 293 -9.70 -2.68 -2.31
C ARG A 293 -10.05 -4.12 -1.97
N VAL A 294 -9.15 -4.82 -1.26
CA VAL A 294 -9.30 -6.24 -0.93
C VAL A 294 -10.47 -6.53 0.02
N GLU A 295 -11.14 -5.51 0.55
CA GLU A 295 -12.46 -5.65 1.19
C GLU A 295 -13.52 -6.17 0.22
N ASP A 296 -13.38 -5.93 -1.08
CA ASP A 296 -14.27 -6.45 -2.14
C ASP A 296 -13.95 -7.93 -2.43
N ASP A 297 -14.99 -8.75 -2.51
CA ASP A 297 -14.86 -10.19 -2.72
C ASP A 297 -14.28 -10.56 -4.09
N ALA A 298 -14.57 -9.78 -5.14
CA ALA A 298 -14.00 -10.01 -6.47
C ALA A 298 -12.50 -9.70 -6.49
N VAL A 299 -12.09 -8.63 -5.80
CA VAL A 299 -10.67 -8.23 -5.68
C VAL A 299 -9.91 -9.28 -4.88
N PHE A 300 -10.45 -9.73 -3.74
CA PHE A 300 -9.86 -10.83 -2.96
C PHE A 300 -9.72 -12.10 -3.81
N ALA A 301 -10.79 -12.52 -4.49
CA ALA A 301 -10.81 -13.74 -5.29
C ALA A 301 -9.74 -13.72 -6.40
N GLU A 302 -9.61 -12.61 -7.13
CA GLU A 302 -8.66 -12.52 -8.23
C GLU A 302 -7.21 -12.46 -7.74
N THR A 303 -6.93 -11.62 -6.73
CA THR A 303 -5.58 -11.44 -6.18
C THR A 303 -5.05 -12.67 -5.43
N HIS A 304 -5.94 -13.49 -4.86
CA HIS A 304 -5.55 -14.68 -4.08
C HIS A 304 -5.68 -15.99 -4.86
N ARG A 305 -6.18 -15.97 -6.11
CA ARG A 305 -6.50 -17.18 -6.89
C ARG A 305 -5.35 -18.17 -6.99
N LEU A 306 -4.15 -17.69 -7.34
CA LEU A 306 -2.97 -18.56 -7.50
C LEU A 306 -2.44 -19.04 -6.14
N LEU A 307 -2.39 -18.16 -5.15
CA LEU A 307 -1.95 -18.46 -3.79
C LEU A 307 -2.80 -19.56 -3.15
N LEU A 308 -4.12 -19.40 -3.20
CA LEU A 308 -5.07 -20.37 -2.64
C LEU A 308 -5.04 -21.70 -3.38
N LYS A 309 -4.73 -21.70 -4.68
CA LYS A 309 -4.48 -22.94 -5.43
C LYS A 309 -3.29 -23.72 -4.85
N TRP A 310 -2.20 -23.04 -4.49
CA TRP A 310 -1.03 -23.69 -3.89
C TRP A 310 -1.29 -24.21 -2.48
N VAL A 311 -2.06 -23.45 -1.69
CA VAL A 311 -2.51 -23.91 -0.36
C VAL A 311 -3.40 -25.14 -0.49
N ALA A 312 -4.40 -25.11 -1.37
CA ALA A 312 -5.30 -26.24 -1.59
C ALA A 312 -4.57 -27.50 -2.09
N SER A 313 -3.48 -27.36 -2.85
CA SER A 313 -2.65 -28.49 -3.29
C SER A 313 -1.61 -28.96 -2.26
N GLY A 314 -1.48 -28.28 -1.11
CA GLY A 314 -0.46 -28.57 -0.10
C GLY A 314 0.97 -28.24 -0.54
N VAL A 315 1.14 -27.34 -1.51
CA VAL A 315 2.46 -26.82 -1.92
C VAL A 315 2.92 -25.72 -0.95
N VAL A 316 1.96 -24.96 -0.44
CA VAL A 316 2.16 -23.94 0.59
C VAL A 316 1.36 -24.34 1.82
N GLU A 317 2.01 -24.41 2.97
CA GLU A 317 1.43 -24.87 4.24
C GLU A 317 1.16 -23.71 5.20
N GLY A 318 1.82 -22.56 5.00
CA GLY A 318 1.55 -21.34 5.75
C GLY A 318 1.59 -20.07 4.92
N LEU A 319 0.96 -19.02 5.43
CA LEU A 319 0.86 -17.70 4.83
C LEU A 319 1.29 -16.65 5.86
N ARG A 320 2.20 -15.75 5.47
CA ARG A 320 2.47 -14.51 6.21
C ARG A 320 1.82 -13.37 5.45
N VAL A 321 0.90 -12.67 6.10
CA VAL A 321 0.19 -11.52 5.51
C VAL A 321 0.99 -10.25 5.76
N ASP A 322 1.46 -9.64 4.68
CA ASP A 322 2.12 -8.32 4.70
C ASP A 322 1.14 -7.21 5.05
N HIS A 323 1.60 -6.26 5.89
CA HIS A 323 0.94 -5.00 6.17
C HIS A 323 -0.58 -5.09 6.40
N ILE A 324 -1.01 -5.95 7.34
CA ILE A 324 -2.43 -6.16 7.65
C ILE A 324 -3.15 -4.87 8.07
N ASP A 325 -2.41 -3.95 8.69
CA ASP A 325 -2.90 -2.67 9.18
C ASP A 325 -3.15 -1.64 8.07
N GLY A 326 -2.83 -1.94 6.80
CA GLY A 326 -3.24 -1.12 5.65
C GLY A 326 -4.66 -1.40 5.16
N LEU A 327 -5.26 -2.53 5.57
CA LEU A 327 -6.55 -2.96 5.05
C LEU A 327 -7.73 -2.19 5.67
N LYS A 328 -8.81 -2.02 4.90
CA LYS A 328 -10.04 -1.37 5.37
C LYS A 328 -10.70 -2.14 6.51
N ASP A 329 -10.87 -3.45 6.34
CA ASP A 329 -11.46 -4.36 7.34
C ASP A 329 -10.59 -5.62 7.47
N PRO A 330 -9.52 -5.56 8.29
CA PRO A 330 -8.60 -6.68 8.50
C PRO A 330 -9.29 -7.94 9.03
N ALA A 331 -10.26 -7.79 9.93
CA ALA A 331 -10.99 -8.91 10.49
C ALA A 331 -11.79 -9.65 9.40
N ALA A 332 -12.47 -8.93 8.50
CA ALA A 332 -13.15 -9.52 7.35
C ALA A 332 -12.21 -10.26 6.42
N TYR A 333 -11.07 -9.63 6.11
CA TYR A 333 -10.05 -10.22 5.26
C TYR A 333 -9.53 -11.53 5.85
N LEU A 334 -9.15 -11.55 7.14
CA LEU A 334 -8.63 -12.74 7.79
C LEU A 334 -9.70 -13.85 7.94
N LYS A 335 -10.97 -13.50 8.21
CA LYS A 335 -12.09 -14.46 8.20
C LYS A 335 -12.27 -15.11 6.82
N ARG A 336 -12.18 -14.32 5.73
CA ARG A 336 -12.23 -14.84 4.36
C ARG A 336 -11.00 -15.70 4.04
N LEU A 337 -9.80 -15.25 4.39
CA LEU A 337 -8.55 -16.00 4.17
C LEU A 337 -8.57 -17.34 4.91
N ARG A 338 -8.93 -17.36 6.19
CA ARG A 338 -9.08 -18.60 6.97
C ARG A 338 -10.12 -19.54 6.33
N SER A 339 -11.24 -19.00 5.86
CA SER A 339 -12.29 -19.82 5.22
C SER A 339 -11.79 -20.48 3.93
N ALA A 340 -10.96 -19.77 3.15
CA ALA A 340 -10.36 -20.30 1.94
C ALA A 340 -9.14 -21.21 2.19
N ALA A 341 -8.48 -21.06 3.34
CA ALA A 341 -7.27 -21.77 3.74
C ALA A 341 -7.39 -22.33 5.18
N PRO A 342 -8.33 -23.28 5.44
CA PRO A 342 -8.68 -23.69 6.80
C PRO A 342 -7.49 -24.30 7.55
N GLU A 343 -6.71 -25.15 6.88
CA GLU A 343 -5.56 -25.85 7.47
C GLU A 343 -4.24 -25.07 7.37
N ALA A 344 -4.19 -23.90 6.75
CA ALA A 344 -2.93 -23.15 6.60
C ALA A 344 -2.48 -22.52 7.91
N TRP A 345 -1.17 -22.46 8.18
CA TRP A 345 -0.63 -21.65 9.27
C TRP A 345 -0.54 -20.18 8.86
N ILE A 346 -1.36 -19.30 9.44
CA ILE A 346 -1.50 -17.91 9.02
C ILE A 346 -0.93 -16.98 10.10
N LEU A 347 0.04 -16.16 9.70
CA LEU A 347 0.56 -15.07 10.52
C LEU A 347 0.26 -13.73 9.87
N VAL A 348 0.24 -12.69 10.70
CA VAL A 348 0.15 -11.31 10.23
C VAL A 348 1.40 -10.54 10.61
N GLU A 349 1.93 -9.76 9.67
CA GLU A 349 2.81 -8.67 10.05
C GLU A 349 1.96 -7.56 10.68
N LYS A 350 2.04 -7.47 12.01
CA LYS A 350 1.39 -6.44 12.80
C LYS A 350 2.32 -6.01 13.92
N ILE A 351 2.57 -4.71 14.02
CA ILE A 351 3.39 -4.14 15.07
C ILE A 351 2.52 -3.88 16.29
N LEU A 352 2.89 -4.46 17.44
CA LEU A 352 2.19 -4.27 18.71
C LEU A 352 2.95 -3.24 19.53
N SER A 353 2.30 -2.15 19.90
CA SER A 353 2.84 -1.21 20.88
C SER A 353 2.95 -1.87 22.27
N PRO A 354 3.79 -1.37 23.18
CA PRO A 354 3.86 -1.88 24.55
C PRO A 354 2.49 -1.97 25.22
N GLY A 355 2.14 -3.16 25.70
CA GLY A 355 0.85 -3.41 26.35
C GLY A 355 -0.32 -3.68 25.39
N GLU A 356 -0.16 -3.45 24.09
CA GLU A 356 -1.15 -3.78 23.07
C GLU A 356 -1.21 -5.30 22.85
N ARG A 357 -2.41 -5.83 22.64
CA ARG A 357 -2.65 -7.24 22.34
C ARG A 357 -3.11 -7.44 20.91
N LEU A 358 -2.67 -8.54 20.30
CA LEU A 358 -3.25 -8.99 19.04
C LEU A 358 -4.73 -9.35 19.28
N ARG A 359 -5.60 -8.95 18.36
CA ARG A 359 -7.04 -9.18 18.47
C ARG A 359 -7.32 -10.69 18.51
N GLU A 360 -7.82 -11.19 19.64
CA GLU A 360 -8.11 -12.62 19.84
C GLU A 360 -9.16 -13.17 18.87
N ALA A 361 -10.04 -12.31 18.36
CA ALA A 361 -11.04 -12.68 17.37
C ALA A 361 -10.47 -12.93 15.97
N TRP A 362 -9.21 -12.56 15.70
CA TRP A 362 -8.58 -12.80 14.41
C TRP A 362 -8.21 -14.28 14.26
N PRO A 363 -8.64 -14.96 13.19
CA PRO A 363 -8.42 -16.40 13.00
C PRO A 363 -7.00 -16.71 12.49
N VAL A 364 -5.98 -16.26 13.22
CA VAL A 364 -4.55 -16.35 12.89
C VAL A 364 -3.76 -16.96 14.04
N GLU A 365 -2.57 -17.45 13.75
CA GLU A 365 -1.70 -18.08 14.75
C GLU A 365 -0.83 -17.09 15.53
N GLY A 366 -0.71 -15.85 15.06
CA GLY A 366 0.01 -14.79 15.75
C GLY A 366 0.60 -13.75 14.80
N THR A 367 1.67 -13.11 15.28
CA THR A 367 2.44 -12.10 14.54
C THR A 367 3.71 -12.69 13.95
N THR A 368 4.46 -11.89 13.18
CA THR A 368 5.83 -12.20 12.76
C THR A 368 6.88 -12.03 13.87
N GLY A 369 6.48 -11.60 15.08
CA GLY A 369 7.29 -11.69 16.30
C GLY A 369 8.08 -10.45 16.71
N TYR A 370 7.81 -9.26 16.17
CA TYR A 370 8.49 -8.02 16.61
C TYR A 370 8.27 -7.71 18.11
N ASP A 371 7.14 -8.15 18.66
CA ASP A 371 6.85 -8.06 20.09
C ASP A 371 7.78 -8.96 20.93
N PHE A 372 8.09 -10.17 20.46
CA PHE A 372 9.12 -11.01 21.09
C PHE A 372 10.51 -10.38 20.96
N LEU A 373 10.83 -9.86 19.78
CA LEU A 373 12.11 -9.22 19.49
C LEU A 373 12.42 -8.11 20.50
N ASN A 374 11.50 -7.16 20.65
CA ASN A 374 11.70 -5.99 21.50
C ASN A 374 11.71 -6.36 22.99
N LEU A 375 10.90 -7.33 23.40
CA LEU A 375 10.93 -7.86 24.76
C LEU A 375 12.30 -8.46 25.11
N VAL A 376 12.82 -9.34 24.25
CA VAL A 376 14.12 -9.99 24.48
C VAL A 376 15.25 -8.97 24.43
N ASN A 377 15.18 -8.01 23.50
CA ASN A 377 16.16 -6.92 23.44
C ASN A 377 16.21 -6.12 24.74
N GLY A 378 15.06 -5.73 25.28
CA GLY A 378 14.97 -4.98 26.54
C GLY A 378 15.44 -5.76 27.77
N LEU A 379 15.37 -7.11 27.75
CA LEU A 379 15.88 -7.95 28.85
C LEU A 379 17.41 -7.91 28.99
N PHE A 380 18.13 -7.66 27.89
CA PHE A 380 19.59 -7.60 27.88
C PHE A 380 20.13 -6.19 28.12
N ILE A 381 19.27 -5.20 28.31
CA ILE A 381 19.66 -3.82 28.63
C ILE A 381 19.67 -3.66 30.15
N ASP A 382 20.81 -3.26 30.70
CA ASP A 382 20.97 -3.05 32.14
C ASP A 382 20.24 -1.75 32.58
N PRO A 383 19.18 -1.83 33.40
CA PRO A 383 18.47 -0.64 33.88
C PRO A 383 19.37 0.37 34.62
N ALA A 384 20.50 -0.05 35.19
CA ALA A 384 21.43 0.86 35.87
C ALA A 384 22.05 1.90 34.92
N GLY A 385 22.11 1.61 33.61
CA GLY A 385 22.63 2.51 32.59
C GLY A 385 21.71 3.68 32.25
N GLU A 386 20.43 3.66 32.63
CA GLU A 386 19.43 4.62 32.13
C GLU A 386 19.79 6.07 32.47
N GLU A 387 20.10 6.34 33.73
CA GLU A 387 20.39 7.71 34.19
C GLU A 387 21.66 8.25 33.52
N ALA A 388 22.70 7.43 33.44
CA ALA A 388 23.97 7.82 32.84
C ALA A 388 23.83 8.13 31.35
N MET A 389 23.15 7.27 30.59
CA MET A 389 22.89 7.47 29.16
C MET A 389 21.97 8.67 28.89
N THR A 390 20.90 8.81 29.68
CA THR A 390 19.95 9.93 29.55
C THR A 390 20.65 11.27 29.77
N ARG A 391 21.44 11.38 30.84
CA ARG A 391 22.24 12.57 31.14
C ARG A 391 23.27 12.85 30.05
N PHE A 392 24.04 11.84 29.63
CA PHE A 392 25.05 12.01 28.58
C PHE A 392 24.43 12.50 27.27
N TYR A 393 23.32 11.89 26.86
CA TYR A 393 22.58 12.31 25.66
C TYR A 393 22.14 13.78 25.74
N ALA A 394 21.55 14.17 26.88
CA ALA A 394 21.09 15.54 27.09
C ALA A 394 22.25 16.56 27.10
N GLU A 395 23.35 16.24 27.79
CA GLU A 395 24.55 17.09 27.85
C GLU A 395 25.23 17.22 26.47
N PHE A 396 25.28 16.14 25.70
CA PHE A 396 25.96 16.10 24.41
C PHE A 396 25.15 16.79 23.30
N THR A 397 23.84 16.57 23.26
CA THR A 397 22.97 17.07 22.18
C THR A 397 22.28 18.38 22.51
N GLY A 398 22.13 18.71 23.80
CA GLY A 398 21.27 19.79 24.27
C GLY A 398 19.77 19.46 24.24
N GLU A 399 19.38 18.25 23.82
CA GLU A 399 17.99 17.81 23.78
C GLU A 399 17.55 17.34 25.18
N VAL A 400 16.53 18.00 25.72
CA VAL A 400 15.98 17.74 27.07
C VAL A 400 14.51 17.35 27.04
N LYS A 401 13.87 17.37 25.86
CA LYS A 401 12.47 16.96 25.72
C LYS A 401 12.28 15.50 26.08
N HIS A 402 11.11 15.21 26.63
CA HIS A 402 10.72 13.83 26.90
C HIS A 402 10.47 13.09 25.59
N CYS A 403 10.78 11.79 25.58
CA CYS A 403 10.66 10.93 24.40
C CYS A 403 9.23 10.95 23.80
N GLU A 404 8.19 10.96 24.64
CA GLU A 404 6.78 11.08 24.20
C GLU A 404 6.45 12.40 23.48
N GLU A 405 7.07 13.51 23.89
CA GLU A 405 6.89 14.79 23.21
C GLU A 405 7.53 14.76 21.83
N LEU A 406 8.75 14.20 21.74
CA LEU A 406 9.44 14.00 20.46
C LEU A 406 8.66 13.07 19.53
N LYS A 407 8.08 11.98 20.06
CA LYS A 407 7.25 11.03 19.31
C LYS A 407 6.05 11.73 18.67
N PHE A 408 5.32 12.54 19.44
CA PHE A 408 4.22 13.34 18.91
C PHE A 408 4.70 14.34 17.85
N GLU A 409 5.79 15.08 18.11
CA GLU A 409 6.35 16.03 17.14
C GLU A 409 6.78 15.38 15.82
N LYS A 410 7.37 14.18 15.88
CA LYS A 410 7.78 13.47 14.65
C LYS A 410 6.58 12.95 13.86
N LYS A 411 5.53 12.47 14.53
CA LYS A 411 4.27 12.11 13.88
C LYS A 411 3.64 13.34 13.21
N MET A 412 3.54 14.47 13.91
CA MET A 412 3.01 15.71 13.34
C MET A 412 3.81 16.19 12.12
N LYS A 413 5.15 16.17 12.21
CA LYS A 413 6.02 16.53 11.09
C LYS A 413 5.77 15.63 9.87
N VAL A 414 5.65 14.33 10.07
CA VAL A 414 5.38 13.37 8.99
C VAL A 414 3.97 13.55 8.41
N ALA A 415 2.97 13.85 9.24
CA ALA A 415 1.62 14.19 8.80
C ALA A 415 1.60 15.41 7.87
N GLU A 416 2.47 16.39 8.10
CA GLU A 416 2.62 17.59 7.27
C GLU A 416 3.45 17.36 6.01
N ASP A 417 4.58 16.66 6.13
CA ASP A 417 5.56 16.54 5.06
C ASP A 417 5.21 15.46 4.02
N LEU A 418 4.57 14.36 4.44
CA LEU A 418 4.41 13.14 3.62
C LEU A 418 2.95 12.77 3.31
N PHE A 419 2.03 13.02 4.25
CA PHE A 419 0.62 12.57 4.17
C PHE A 419 -0.38 13.70 3.90
N GLY A 420 0.05 14.80 3.29
CA GLY A 420 -0.81 15.96 3.03
C GLY A 420 -2.06 15.62 2.21
N SER A 421 -1.93 14.81 1.15
CA SER A 421 -3.03 14.36 0.29
C SER A 421 -4.00 13.46 1.04
N ASP A 422 -3.49 12.51 1.83
CA ASP A 422 -4.30 11.63 2.67
C ASP A 422 -5.11 12.41 3.72
N PHE A 423 -4.49 13.39 4.39
CA PHE A 423 -5.18 14.28 5.33
C PHE A 423 -6.13 15.26 4.63
N ASN A 424 -5.84 15.71 3.40
CA ASN A 424 -6.74 16.54 2.61
C ASN A 424 -8.04 15.80 2.29
N ARG A 425 -7.93 14.51 1.91
CA ARG A 425 -9.05 13.62 1.67
C ARG A 425 -9.88 13.38 2.94
N LEU A 426 -9.22 13.04 4.05
CA LEU A 426 -9.91 12.90 5.36
C LEU A 426 -10.62 14.18 5.78
N THR A 427 -9.96 15.32 5.61
CA THR A 427 -10.53 16.63 5.93
C THR A 427 -11.71 16.94 5.01
N HIS A 428 -11.67 16.56 3.74
CA HIS A 428 -12.80 16.74 2.83
C HIS A 428 -14.02 15.94 3.29
N LEU A 429 -13.86 14.64 3.57
CA LEU A 429 -14.93 13.79 4.13
C LEU A 429 -15.49 14.37 5.45
N ALA A 430 -14.61 14.81 6.34
CA ALA A 430 -15.00 15.45 7.60
C ALA A 430 -15.80 16.73 7.38
N MET A 431 -15.43 17.57 6.41
CA MET A 431 -16.15 18.79 6.06
C MET A 431 -17.54 18.49 5.49
N GLU A 432 -17.67 17.49 4.61
CA GLU A 432 -18.99 17.07 4.09
C GLU A 432 -19.92 16.60 5.22
N ILE A 433 -19.38 15.92 6.22
CA ILE A 433 -20.14 15.55 7.41
C ILE A 433 -20.53 16.82 8.19
N CYS A 434 -19.60 17.74 8.46
CA CYS A 434 -19.90 19.00 9.14
C CYS A 434 -21.00 19.82 8.44
N GLU A 435 -21.03 19.87 7.10
CA GLU A 435 -22.08 20.59 6.34
C GLU A 435 -23.50 20.06 6.63
N ASN A 436 -23.59 18.74 6.87
CA ASN A 436 -24.84 18.05 7.21
C ASN A 436 -25.24 18.21 8.68
N HIS A 437 -24.38 18.76 9.53
CA HIS A 437 -24.64 19.00 10.95
C HIS A 437 -24.76 20.51 11.23
N PRO A 438 -25.97 21.05 11.50
CA PRO A 438 -26.18 22.49 11.66
C PRO A 438 -25.28 23.16 12.71
N GLU A 439 -24.91 22.44 13.77
CA GLU A 439 -24.04 22.92 14.85
C GLU A 439 -22.56 23.03 14.46
N PHE A 440 -22.12 22.35 13.40
CA PHE A 440 -20.74 22.32 12.92
C PHE A 440 -20.56 22.91 11.51
N ARG A 441 -21.63 23.44 10.90
CA ARG A 441 -21.64 23.90 9.50
C ARG A 441 -20.65 25.03 9.22
N ASP A 442 -20.35 25.86 10.22
CA ASP A 442 -19.41 26.99 10.11
C ASP A 442 -17.97 26.61 10.55
N SER A 443 -17.68 25.31 10.73
CA SER A 443 -16.34 24.84 11.11
C SER A 443 -15.31 25.22 10.05
N ALA A 444 -14.21 25.83 10.47
CA ALA A 444 -13.13 26.17 9.54
C ALA A 444 -12.39 24.89 9.10
N ARG A 445 -12.15 24.75 7.79
CA ARG A 445 -11.36 23.63 7.22
C ARG A 445 -9.99 23.49 7.89
N SER A 446 -9.38 24.61 8.29
CA SER A 446 -8.11 24.62 9.02
C SER A 446 -8.20 23.95 10.38
N ASP A 447 -9.31 24.13 11.10
CA ASP A 447 -9.49 23.56 12.43
C ASP A 447 -9.78 22.06 12.32
N VAL A 448 -10.63 21.65 11.37
CA VAL A 448 -10.85 20.23 11.06
C VAL A 448 -9.52 19.54 10.72
N MET A 449 -8.71 20.13 9.84
CA MET A 449 -7.39 19.60 9.48
C MET A 449 -6.46 19.45 10.70
N LYS A 450 -6.42 20.46 11.58
CA LYS A 450 -5.62 20.40 12.82
C LYS A 450 -6.09 19.27 13.74
N VAL A 451 -7.39 19.12 13.92
CA VAL A 451 -7.97 18.04 14.74
C VAL A 451 -7.61 16.69 14.16
N MET A 452 -7.73 16.49 12.84
CA MET A 452 -7.39 15.23 12.18
C MET A 452 -5.93 14.83 12.42
N LYS A 453 -4.99 15.75 12.16
CA LYS A 453 -3.56 15.50 12.34
C LYS A 453 -3.22 15.23 13.81
N THR A 454 -3.73 16.06 14.72
CA THR A 454 -3.44 15.96 16.16
C THR A 454 -4.01 14.68 16.75
N LEU A 455 -5.24 14.32 16.40
CA LEU A 455 -5.87 13.08 16.86
C LEU A 455 -5.09 11.86 16.36
N ALA A 456 -4.71 11.82 15.08
CA ALA A 456 -3.94 10.73 14.51
C ALA A 456 -2.53 10.62 15.15
N ALA A 457 -1.88 11.76 15.42
CA ALA A 457 -0.58 11.81 16.09
C ALA A 457 -0.65 11.45 17.58
N SER A 458 -1.84 11.53 18.20
CA SER A 458 -2.05 11.24 19.62
C SER A 458 -2.28 9.75 19.94
N PHE A 459 -2.38 8.89 18.93
CA PHE A 459 -2.49 7.45 19.12
C PHE A 459 -1.15 6.85 19.59
N ASP A 460 -1.19 6.01 20.64
CA ASP A 460 -0.02 5.25 21.11
C ASP A 460 0.13 3.89 20.41
N VAL A 461 -0.90 3.46 19.70
CA VAL A 461 -0.93 2.28 18.84
C VAL A 461 -0.79 2.68 17.37
N TYR A 462 -0.55 1.69 16.50
CA TYR A 462 -0.51 1.91 15.05
C TYR A 462 -1.89 2.29 14.53
N ARG A 463 -2.94 1.58 14.92
CA ARG A 463 -4.33 1.90 14.55
C ARG A 463 -5.33 1.24 15.50
N THR A 464 -6.57 1.70 15.41
CA THR A 464 -7.74 1.04 16.00
C THR A 464 -8.43 0.13 14.96
N TYR A 465 -9.38 -0.70 15.42
CA TYR A 465 -10.11 -1.66 14.60
C TYR A 465 -11.63 -1.57 14.79
N PHE A 466 -12.15 -0.35 14.91
CA PHE A 466 -13.58 -0.09 14.84
C PHE A 466 -14.14 -0.51 13.47
N THR A 467 -15.26 -1.23 13.52
CA THR A 467 -16.06 -1.61 12.35
C THR A 467 -17.51 -1.17 12.56
N PRO A 468 -17.81 0.15 12.57
CA PRO A 468 -19.16 0.65 12.89
C PRO A 468 -20.22 0.19 11.88
N TRP A 469 -19.82 -0.24 10.68
CA TRP A 469 -20.67 -0.88 9.67
C TRP A 469 -21.05 -2.33 9.97
N ARG A 470 -20.48 -2.96 11.02
CA ARG A 470 -20.82 -4.32 11.45
C ARG A 470 -21.67 -4.33 12.70
N ASP A 471 -22.60 -5.27 12.74
CA ASP A 471 -23.37 -5.59 13.95
C ASP A 471 -22.62 -6.60 14.84
N GLU A 472 -21.33 -6.33 15.12
CA GLU A 472 -20.51 -7.12 16.04
C GLU A 472 -20.35 -6.37 17.39
N GLN A 473 -20.20 -7.13 18.49
CA GLN A 473 -19.95 -6.58 19.82
C GLN A 473 -18.61 -5.84 19.82
N ARG A 474 -18.60 -4.64 20.43
CA ARG A 474 -17.39 -3.83 20.54
C ARG A 474 -16.42 -4.44 21.54
N GLY A 475 -15.14 -4.38 21.22
CA GLY A 475 -14.09 -4.51 22.22
C GLY A 475 -13.95 -3.20 22.98
N THR A 476 -13.83 -3.26 24.30
CA THR A 476 -13.59 -2.10 25.17
C THR A 476 -12.17 -1.51 25.03
N GLU A 477 -11.28 -2.16 24.27
CA GLU A 477 -9.88 -1.76 24.12
C GLU A 477 -9.73 -0.57 23.17
N ASP A 478 -10.37 -0.60 22.00
CA ASP A 478 -10.32 0.51 21.05
C ASP A 478 -11.03 1.77 21.55
N GLU A 479 -12.09 1.61 22.36
CA GLU A 479 -12.78 2.73 23.00
C GLU A 479 -11.84 3.47 23.96
N LYS A 480 -11.05 2.75 24.78
CA LYS A 480 -10.06 3.38 25.67
C LYS A 480 -8.95 4.10 24.91
N ILE A 481 -8.43 3.48 23.85
CA ILE A 481 -7.41 4.09 22.99
C ILE A 481 -7.95 5.41 22.40
N MET A 482 -9.20 5.40 21.95
CA MET A 482 -9.85 6.61 21.42
C MET A 482 -10.06 7.66 22.51
N GLU A 483 -10.55 7.29 23.69
CA GLU A 483 -10.73 8.21 24.83
C GLU A 483 -9.41 8.90 25.23
N GLU A 484 -8.33 8.14 25.33
CA GLU A 484 -6.99 8.67 25.63
C GLU A 484 -6.48 9.60 24.52
N ALA A 485 -6.67 9.22 23.26
CA ALA A 485 -6.27 10.07 22.12
C ALA A 485 -7.08 11.37 22.06
N LEU A 486 -8.39 11.32 22.34
CA LEU A 486 -9.24 12.51 22.43
C LEU A 486 -8.81 13.42 23.58
N TYR A 487 -8.53 12.85 24.76
CA TYR A 487 -8.00 13.61 25.90
C TYR A 487 -6.72 14.37 25.54
N LYS A 488 -5.73 13.68 24.95
CA LYS A 488 -4.48 14.31 24.48
C LYS A 488 -4.74 15.37 23.40
N THR A 489 -5.73 15.16 22.55
CA THR A 489 -6.09 16.11 21.49
C THR A 489 -6.68 17.39 22.07
N HIS A 490 -7.59 17.27 23.06
CA HIS A 490 -8.15 18.40 23.81
C HIS A 490 -7.05 19.21 24.51
N GLU A 491 -6.08 18.55 25.16
CA GLU A 491 -4.96 19.25 25.81
C GLU A 491 -4.07 20.01 24.82
N ARG A 492 -3.93 19.50 23.59
CA ARG A 492 -3.06 20.07 22.56
C ARG A 492 -3.71 21.13 21.69
N LEU A 493 -5.04 21.18 21.62
CA LEU A 493 -5.81 22.13 20.83
C LEU A 493 -6.82 22.92 21.69
N PRO A 494 -6.37 23.67 22.71
CA PRO A 494 -7.27 24.44 23.57
C PRO A 494 -7.98 25.59 22.83
N GLU A 495 -7.52 25.95 21.63
CA GLU A 495 -8.12 26.98 20.80
C GLU A 495 -9.24 26.49 19.87
N VAL A 496 -9.37 25.18 19.69
CA VAL A 496 -10.40 24.57 18.83
C VAL A 496 -11.64 24.24 19.67
N ASP A 497 -12.84 24.36 19.09
CA ASP A 497 -14.09 23.98 19.76
C ASP A 497 -14.02 22.51 20.24
N PRO A 498 -14.11 22.24 21.56
CA PRO A 498 -14.11 20.88 22.09
C PRO A 498 -15.19 19.99 21.47
N LEU A 499 -16.35 20.54 21.13
CA LEU A 499 -17.44 19.79 20.52
C LEU A 499 -17.08 19.26 19.13
N LEU A 500 -16.22 19.97 18.39
CA LEU A 500 -15.71 19.52 17.10
C LEU A 500 -14.76 18.32 17.27
N ILE A 501 -13.92 18.33 18.31
CA ILE A 501 -13.04 17.19 18.64
C ILE A 501 -13.89 15.96 19.02
N ASP A 502 -14.90 16.16 19.87
CA ASP A 502 -15.79 15.10 20.34
C ASP A 502 -16.66 14.53 19.22
N LEU A 503 -17.09 15.35 18.25
CA LEU A 503 -17.83 14.90 17.06
C LEU A 503 -17.06 13.79 16.32
N PHE A 504 -15.79 14.05 16.01
CA PHE A 504 -14.96 13.11 15.25
C PHE A 504 -14.67 11.83 16.05
N GLY A 505 -14.45 11.95 17.36
CA GLY A 505 -14.37 10.79 18.26
C GLY A 505 -15.66 9.95 18.25
N GLY A 506 -16.82 10.62 18.24
CA GLY A 506 -18.13 10.00 18.25
C GLY A 506 -18.43 9.12 17.02
N PHE A 507 -17.82 9.41 15.86
CA PHE A 507 -18.03 8.62 14.63
C PHE A 507 -17.61 7.16 14.79
N PHE A 508 -16.53 6.89 15.53
CA PHE A 508 -16.04 5.54 15.79
C PHE A 508 -17.03 4.72 16.64
N THR A 509 -17.82 5.40 17.47
CA THR A 509 -18.75 4.80 18.42
C THR A 509 -20.22 4.98 18.04
N LYS A 510 -20.55 5.51 16.85
CA LYS A 510 -21.93 5.68 16.40
C LYS A 510 -22.48 4.39 15.78
N LYS A 511 -23.76 4.07 16.05
CA LYS A 511 -24.47 2.91 15.46
C LYS A 511 -25.96 3.26 15.18
N PRO A 512 -26.45 3.12 13.94
CA PRO A 512 -25.67 2.92 12.71
C PRO A 512 -24.89 4.20 12.33
N PRO A 513 -23.68 4.09 11.76
CA PRO A 513 -23.03 5.23 11.10
C PRO A 513 -23.75 5.57 9.78
N SER A 514 -23.61 6.80 9.31
CA SER A 514 -23.85 7.13 7.89
C SER A 514 -22.76 6.50 7.00
N ALA A 515 -22.96 6.53 5.68
CA ALA A 515 -21.97 6.01 4.74
C ALA A 515 -20.66 6.81 4.81
N GLU A 516 -20.76 8.13 4.94
CA GLU A 516 -19.67 9.09 5.05
C GLU A 516 -18.91 8.89 6.37
N GLU A 517 -19.61 8.70 7.50
CA GLU A 517 -19.00 8.43 8.80
C GLU A 517 -18.25 7.07 8.80
N ALA A 518 -18.85 6.04 8.19
CA ALA A 518 -18.20 4.73 8.05
C ALA A 518 -16.95 4.80 7.17
N GLU A 519 -16.99 5.54 6.07
CA GLU A 519 -15.84 5.77 5.21
C GLU A 519 -14.76 6.57 5.93
N PHE A 520 -15.12 7.64 6.65
CA PHE A 520 -14.19 8.42 7.46
C PHE A 520 -13.45 7.53 8.48
N VAL A 521 -14.16 6.72 9.26
CA VAL A 521 -13.56 5.82 10.26
C VAL A 521 -12.61 4.82 9.58
N ALA A 522 -13.02 4.24 8.46
CA ALA A 522 -12.17 3.33 7.69
C ALA A 522 -10.88 4.01 7.24
N ARG A 523 -10.97 5.18 6.61
CA ARG A 523 -9.82 5.94 6.08
C ARG A 523 -8.88 6.40 7.18
N PHE A 524 -9.42 6.88 8.30
CA PHE A 524 -8.62 7.33 9.42
C PHE A 524 -7.78 6.18 9.98
N GLN A 525 -8.37 4.99 10.15
CA GLN A 525 -7.65 3.80 10.61
C GLN A 525 -6.63 3.26 9.59
N GLN A 526 -6.85 3.45 8.29
CA GLN A 526 -5.87 3.11 7.25
C GLN A 526 -4.67 4.07 7.22
N LEU A 527 -4.83 5.30 7.73
CA LEU A 527 -3.78 6.33 7.75
C LEU A 527 -2.92 6.30 9.02
N THR A 528 -3.51 6.01 10.18
CA THR A 528 -2.78 6.06 11.47
C THR A 528 -1.62 5.07 11.53
N GLY A 529 -1.76 3.88 10.92
CA GLY A 529 -0.68 2.90 10.85
C GLY A 529 0.55 3.40 10.09
N PRO A 530 0.41 3.82 8.81
CA PRO A 530 1.43 4.54 8.06
C PRO A 530 2.05 5.73 8.79
N LEU A 531 1.22 6.54 9.46
CA LEU A 531 1.70 7.69 10.23
C LEU A 531 2.59 7.26 11.39
N ALA A 532 2.21 6.19 12.11
CA ALA A 532 3.02 5.62 13.18
C ALA A 532 4.35 5.07 12.64
N ALA A 533 4.32 4.28 11.57
CA ALA A 533 5.53 3.74 10.94
C ALA A 533 6.49 4.85 10.50
N LYS A 534 6.01 5.85 9.76
CA LYS A 534 6.87 6.93 9.26
C LYS A 534 7.30 7.92 10.35
N GLY A 535 6.42 8.25 11.28
CA GLY A 535 6.70 9.15 12.39
C GLY A 535 7.61 8.55 13.45
N ILE A 536 7.48 7.26 13.73
CA ILE A 536 8.26 6.55 14.74
C ILE A 536 9.45 5.86 14.08
N GLU A 537 9.19 4.81 13.30
CA GLU A 537 10.23 3.90 12.81
C GLU A 537 11.23 4.57 11.87
N ASP A 538 10.74 5.43 10.97
CA ASP A 538 11.58 6.08 9.96
C ASP A 538 12.00 7.51 10.33
N THR A 539 11.57 8.02 11.49
CA THR A 539 11.94 9.37 11.96
C THR A 539 12.43 9.37 13.41
N LEU A 540 11.57 9.07 14.39
CA LEU A 540 11.96 9.09 15.82
C LEU A 540 13.16 8.18 16.10
N LEU A 541 13.16 6.95 15.57
CA LEU A 541 14.23 5.96 15.79
C LEU A 541 15.60 6.38 15.23
N TYR A 542 15.64 7.41 14.39
CA TYR A 542 16.88 7.99 13.85
C TYR A 542 17.25 9.33 14.49
N CYS A 543 16.31 9.94 15.24
CA CYS A 543 16.49 11.22 15.90
C CYS A 543 16.77 11.08 17.41
N TYR A 544 16.08 10.17 18.09
CA TYR A 544 16.22 9.96 19.52
C TYR A 544 17.31 8.93 19.82
N ASN A 545 18.55 9.41 19.84
CA ASN A 545 19.75 8.57 19.93
C ASN A 545 20.26 8.42 21.37
N ARG A 546 19.37 8.50 22.37
CA ARG A 546 19.70 8.21 23.78
C ARG A 546 20.35 6.83 23.90
N PHE A 547 19.71 5.83 23.29
CA PHE A 547 20.30 4.50 23.20
C PHE A 547 19.75 3.73 21.99
N ILE A 548 20.51 3.70 20.90
CA ILE A 548 20.07 3.13 19.61
C ILE A 548 19.84 1.60 19.62
N ALA A 549 20.20 0.90 20.71
CA ALA A 549 19.85 -0.50 20.90
C ALA A 549 18.34 -0.72 20.98
N LEU A 550 17.60 0.28 21.51
CA LEU A 550 16.14 0.29 21.62
C LEU A 550 15.44 0.74 20.35
N ASN A 551 16.20 1.33 19.41
CA ASN A 551 15.64 1.95 18.22
C ASN A 551 15.41 0.90 17.13
N GLU A 552 14.35 0.13 17.30
CA GLU A 552 13.99 -1.00 16.43
C GLU A 552 12.50 -0.98 16.04
N VAL A 553 12.14 -1.67 14.95
CA VAL A 553 10.75 -1.83 14.51
C VAL A 553 9.91 -2.45 15.64
N GLY A 554 8.82 -1.78 16.01
CA GLY A 554 7.99 -2.13 17.17
C GLY A 554 8.60 -1.87 18.55
N GLY A 555 9.79 -1.27 18.60
CA GLY A 555 10.43 -0.86 19.85
C GLY A 555 9.81 0.41 20.43
N GLU A 556 9.91 0.55 21.75
CA GLU A 556 9.53 1.78 22.45
C GLU A 556 10.78 2.38 23.08
N PRO A 557 11.48 3.31 22.39
CA PRO A 557 12.74 3.87 22.90
C PRO A 557 12.55 4.73 24.15
N CYS A 558 11.30 5.06 24.51
CA CYS A 558 10.96 5.69 25.78
C CYS A 558 11.11 4.71 26.96
N ASP A 559 10.85 3.41 26.78
CA ASP A 559 11.05 2.34 27.76
C ASP A 559 12.51 1.85 27.71
N PHE A 560 13.31 2.07 28.75
CA PHE A 560 14.75 1.78 28.69
C PHE A 560 15.12 0.29 28.78
N SER A 561 14.41 -0.48 29.58
CA SER A 561 14.69 -1.91 29.81
C SER A 561 13.42 -2.70 30.11
N VAL A 562 13.53 -4.03 30.10
CA VAL A 562 12.45 -4.96 30.42
C VAL A 562 12.84 -5.82 31.61
N THR A 563 11.97 -5.93 32.61
CA THR A 563 12.22 -6.81 33.77
C THR A 563 11.96 -8.28 33.42
N PRO A 564 12.64 -9.23 34.09
CA PRO A 564 12.35 -10.65 33.97
C PRO A 564 10.88 -11.00 34.23
N GLU A 565 10.21 -10.33 35.19
CA GLU A 565 8.81 -10.55 35.52
C GLU A 565 7.86 -10.16 34.37
N ARG A 566 8.15 -9.02 33.70
CA ARG A 566 7.40 -8.57 32.52
C ARG A 566 7.57 -9.59 31.39
N ALA A 567 8.78 -10.09 31.17
CA ALA A 567 9.04 -11.10 30.15
C ALA A 567 8.37 -12.44 30.44
N HIS A 568 8.45 -12.95 31.67
CA HIS A 568 7.75 -14.19 32.05
C HIS A 568 6.23 -14.06 31.95
N SER A 569 5.67 -12.88 32.21
CA SER A 569 4.25 -12.61 32.01
C SER A 569 3.88 -12.63 30.53
N TYR A 570 4.71 -12.03 29.67
CA TYR A 570 4.54 -12.14 28.21
C TYR A 570 4.61 -13.59 27.73
N PHE A 571 5.61 -14.38 28.16
CA PHE A 571 5.75 -15.77 27.73
C PHE A 571 4.54 -16.64 28.12
N ARG A 572 3.99 -16.43 29.33
CA ARG A 572 2.76 -17.11 29.76
C ARG A 572 1.56 -16.72 28.90
N GLU A 573 1.37 -15.43 28.66
CA GLU A 573 0.26 -14.95 27.83
C GLU A 573 0.35 -15.50 26.40
N LYS A 574 1.53 -15.51 25.78
CA LYS A 574 1.71 -16.08 24.44
C LYS A 574 1.49 -17.58 24.41
N ALA A 575 1.98 -18.33 25.41
CA ALA A 575 1.73 -19.76 25.50
C ALA A 575 0.23 -20.10 25.64
N GLU A 576 -0.54 -19.26 26.33
CA GLU A 576 -1.98 -19.46 26.52
C GLU A 576 -2.81 -19.06 25.29
N LYS A 577 -2.50 -17.92 24.67
CA LYS A 577 -3.36 -17.31 23.64
C LYS A 577 -2.87 -17.53 22.21
N PHE A 578 -1.56 -17.46 21.99
CA PHE A 578 -0.95 -17.53 20.65
C PHE A 578 0.28 -18.45 20.66
N PRO A 579 0.13 -19.75 21.03
CA PRO A 579 1.27 -20.65 21.20
C PRO A 579 2.04 -20.94 19.91
N LEU A 580 1.47 -20.58 18.76
CA LEU A 580 2.03 -20.79 17.42
C LEU A 580 2.49 -19.50 16.74
N THR A 581 2.62 -18.39 17.49
CA THR A 581 3.17 -17.12 16.98
C THR A 581 4.67 -17.27 16.69
N MET A 582 5.23 -16.44 15.80
CA MET A 582 6.69 -16.39 15.60
C MET A 582 7.38 -15.71 16.78
N ASN A 583 8.58 -16.22 17.08
CA ASN A 583 9.60 -15.52 17.85
C ASN A 583 10.71 -15.12 16.86
N THR A 584 10.99 -13.83 16.71
CA THR A 584 12.03 -13.34 15.79
C THR A 584 13.04 -12.45 16.50
N LEU A 585 14.26 -12.38 15.96
CA LEU A 585 15.31 -11.45 16.37
C LEU A 585 15.86 -10.64 15.20
N SER A 586 15.58 -11.02 13.95
CA SER A 586 16.04 -10.30 12.77
C SER A 586 15.09 -10.56 11.62
N THR A 587 14.72 -9.51 10.91
CA THR A 587 13.87 -9.58 9.72
C THR A 587 14.55 -8.82 8.59
N HIS A 588 13.88 -8.72 7.44
CA HIS A 588 14.35 -7.87 6.36
C HIS A 588 14.07 -6.38 6.61
N ASP A 589 13.25 -6.04 7.62
CA ASP A 589 12.89 -4.64 7.95
C ASP A 589 13.47 -4.17 9.29
N THR A 590 14.02 -5.06 10.12
CA THR A 590 14.71 -4.64 11.35
C THR A 590 15.80 -3.65 11.01
N LYS A 591 15.84 -2.51 11.72
CA LYS A 591 16.82 -1.45 11.56
C LYS A 591 18.23 -1.99 11.80
N ARG A 592 18.39 -2.98 12.69
CA ARG A 592 19.67 -3.66 12.99
C ARG A 592 19.47 -5.18 13.13
N SER A 593 20.51 -5.98 12.94
CA SER A 593 20.44 -7.41 13.26
C SER A 593 20.49 -7.64 14.77
N GLY A 594 20.07 -8.84 15.21
CA GLY A 594 20.09 -9.23 16.62
C GLY A 594 21.47 -9.10 17.27
N ASP A 595 22.52 -9.53 16.57
CA ASP A 595 23.90 -9.45 17.06
C ASP A 595 24.40 -8.01 17.22
N VAL A 596 23.98 -7.11 16.33
CA VAL A 596 24.33 -5.68 16.44
C VAL A 596 23.70 -5.10 17.70
N ARG A 597 22.41 -5.39 17.96
CA ARG A 597 21.75 -4.93 19.18
C ARG A 597 22.34 -5.56 20.44
N ALA A 598 22.69 -6.85 20.42
CA ALA A 598 23.34 -7.51 21.54
C ALA A 598 24.69 -6.86 21.91
N ARG A 599 25.48 -6.43 20.92
CA ARG A 599 26.72 -5.67 21.19
C ARG A 599 26.45 -4.28 21.75
N LEU A 600 25.41 -3.60 21.27
CA LEU A 600 25.03 -2.29 21.79
C LEU A 600 24.55 -2.37 23.23
N ALA A 601 23.83 -3.45 23.60
CA ALA A 601 23.32 -3.67 24.95
C ALA A 601 24.42 -3.61 26.02
N ILE A 602 25.63 -4.10 25.72
CA ILE A 602 26.80 -4.05 26.62
C ILE A 602 27.15 -2.62 27.04
N LEU A 603 26.83 -1.60 26.24
CA LEU A 603 27.10 -0.19 26.60
C LEU A 603 26.27 0.29 27.81
N SER A 604 25.22 -0.45 28.18
CA SER A 604 24.37 -0.13 29.33
C SER A 604 24.91 -0.64 30.68
N GLU A 605 25.88 -1.56 30.65
CA GLU A 605 26.63 -2.06 31.81
C GLU A 605 27.78 -1.09 32.18
#